data_AF-A0A6B3GGS8-F1
#
_entry.id   AF-A0A6B3GGS8-F1
#
_cell.length_a   1.000
_cell.length_b   1.000
_cell.length_c   1.000
_cell.angle_alpha   90.00
_cell.angle_beta   90.00
_cell.angle_gamma   90.00
#
_symmetry.space_group_name_H-M   'P 1'
#
loop_
_entity.id
_entity.type
_entity.pdbx_description
1 polymer ?
#
loop_
_entity_poly.entity_id
_entity_poly.type
_entity_poly.pdbx_seq_one_letter_code
_entity_poly.pdbx_strand_id
1 'polypeptide(L)'
;MPTPARSVRWLVPVVLLIAWLGIGGGLGPYAGKLGEVATNDQAAFLPQNAESTQVIDAQKAFQQNETLPVILVWTSAEKDAPVNDEQREAATGALASLAGSDGIVGTPSPALPSKDGLALQGIVQLSPDLGDELPTVLEEVDKAGASVSGTTVQLAGPAASQADLSDAFAGIDGLLLGVALITVLVILLLVYRSVLLPFVIILGAVFALGLSCAIVYVLADHDIVRVDGQVQGILSILVIG
;
A
#
# COMPACT_ATOMS: atom_id res chain seq x y z
N MET A 1 56.29 -16.65 -25.22
CA MET A 1 54.95 -16.11 -24.87
C MET A 1 54.72 -16.43 -23.40
N PRO A 2 54.72 -15.43 -22.48
CA PRO A 2 54.50 -15.71 -21.07
C PRO A 2 53.02 -16.07 -20.86
N THR A 3 52.77 -17.23 -20.26
CA THR A 3 51.44 -17.65 -19.82
C THR A 3 50.95 -16.67 -18.75
N PRO A 4 49.73 -16.12 -18.82
CA PRO A 4 49.24 -15.25 -17.76
C PRO A 4 49.20 -16.04 -16.45
N ALA A 5 49.86 -15.49 -15.43
CA ALA A 5 50.03 -16.11 -14.12
C ALA A 5 48.67 -16.49 -13.50
N ARG A 6 48.57 -17.70 -12.93
CA ARG A 6 47.38 -18.25 -12.26
C ARG A 6 46.70 -17.27 -11.27
N SER A 7 47.46 -16.33 -10.71
CA SER A 7 47.01 -15.30 -9.77
C SER A 7 46.05 -14.28 -10.40
N VAL A 8 46.25 -13.89 -11.66
CA VAL A 8 45.35 -12.95 -12.37
C VAL A 8 44.00 -13.62 -12.67
N ARG A 9 44.00 -14.94 -12.89
CA ARG A 9 42.78 -15.75 -13.10
C ARG A 9 41.88 -15.85 -11.87
N TRP A 10 42.40 -15.62 -10.67
CA TRP A 10 41.64 -15.63 -9.41
C TRP A 10 41.35 -14.22 -8.89
N LEU A 11 42.23 -13.25 -9.17
CA LEU A 11 42.02 -11.84 -8.80
C LEU A 11 40.83 -11.20 -9.51
N VAL A 12 40.65 -11.45 -10.81
CA VAL A 12 39.52 -10.91 -11.58
C VAL A 12 38.16 -11.34 -11.01
N PRO A 13 37.88 -12.64 -10.78
CA PRO A 13 36.60 -13.05 -10.19
C PRO A 13 36.43 -12.58 -8.75
N VAL A 14 37.50 -12.49 -7.94
CA VAL A 14 37.41 -11.98 -6.56
C VAL A 14 37.10 -10.48 -6.54
N VAL A 15 37.74 -9.69 -7.39
CA VAL A 15 37.47 -8.24 -7.50
C VAL A 15 36.05 -8.00 -8.03
N LEU A 16 35.60 -8.77 -9.03
CA LEU A 16 34.23 -8.72 -9.50
C LEU A 16 33.23 -9.09 -8.41
N LEU A 17 33.52 -10.13 -7.61
CA LEU A 17 32.66 -10.57 -6.52
C LEU A 17 32.59 -9.54 -5.39
N ILE A 18 33.71 -8.88 -5.06
CA ILE A 18 33.76 -7.78 -4.08
C ILE A 18 33.03 -6.54 -4.61
N ALA A 19 33.22 -6.19 -5.88
CA ALA A 19 32.48 -5.09 -6.51
C ALA A 19 30.97 -5.39 -6.51
N TRP A 20 30.58 -6.62 -6.84
CA TRP A 20 29.18 -7.07 -6.83
C TRP A 20 28.58 -7.04 -5.42
N LEU A 21 29.32 -7.48 -4.40
CA LEU A 21 28.92 -7.39 -2.99
C LEU A 21 28.83 -5.94 -2.50
N GLY A 22 29.72 -5.06 -2.96
CA GLY A 22 29.69 -3.63 -2.64
C GLY A 22 28.47 -2.93 -3.24
N ILE A 23 28.15 -3.24 -4.49
CA ILE A 23 26.96 -2.74 -5.20
C ILE A 23 25.70 -3.28 -4.51
N GLY A 24 25.62 -4.59 -4.28
CA GLY A 24 24.46 -5.23 -3.66
C GLY A 24 24.22 -4.80 -2.21
N GLY A 25 25.27 -4.71 -1.40
CA GLY A 25 25.19 -4.27 -0.01
C GLY A 25 24.90 -2.78 0.14
N GLY A 26 25.41 -1.94 -0.77
CA GLY A 26 25.16 -0.49 -0.76
C GLY A 26 23.80 -0.10 -1.34
N LEU A 27 23.28 -0.87 -2.30
CA LEU A 27 22.04 -0.54 -3.01
C LEU A 27 20.80 -1.32 -2.51
N GLY A 28 20.97 -2.30 -1.63
CA GLY A 28 19.85 -3.04 -1.00
C GLY A 28 18.76 -2.15 -0.37
N PRO A 29 19.11 -1.07 0.36
CA PRO A 29 18.12 -0.14 0.90
C PRO A 29 17.28 0.59 -0.16
N TYR A 30 17.78 0.74 -1.39
CA TYR A 30 17.03 1.40 -2.48
C TYR A 30 15.93 0.51 -3.06
N ALA A 31 16.03 -0.81 -2.95
CA ALA A 31 14.94 -1.72 -3.30
C ALA A 31 13.74 -1.57 -2.35
N GLY A 32 14.00 -1.35 -1.05
CA GLY A 32 12.97 -1.01 -0.08
C GLY A 32 12.40 0.39 -0.29
N LYS A 33 13.27 1.39 -0.50
CA LYS A 33 12.86 2.77 -0.78
C LYS A 33 12.07 2.94 -2.08
N LEU A 34 12.27 2.11 -3.11
CA LEU A 34 11.41 2.16 -4.30
C LEU A 34 9.96 1.78 -4.00
N GLY A 35 9.72 0.95 -2.98
CA GLY A 35 8.36 0.75 -2.45
C GLY A 35 7.76 2.02 -1.85
N GLU A 36 8.58 2.90 -1.29
CA GLU A 36 8.16 4.20 -0.72
C GLU A 36 7.94 5.28 -1.80
N VAL A 37 8.63 5.20 -2.94
CA VAL A 37 8.49 6.18 -4.06
C VAL A 37 7.50 5.71 -5.14
N ALA A 38 6.92 4.51 -4.99
CA ALA A 38 5.91 4.00 -5.89
C ALA A 38 4.64 4.87 -5.82
N THR A 39 4.52 5.82 -6.75
CA THR A 39 3.30 6.60 -6.92
C THR A 39 2.23 5.68 -7.46
N ASN A 40 1.22 5.37 -6.64
CA ASN A 40 0.12 4.48 -6.99
C ASN A 40 -1.08 5.32 -7.47
N ASP A 41 -0.88 6.05 -8.58
CA ASP A 41 -1.88 6.99 -9.10
C ASP A 41 -2.63 6.37 -10.28
N GLN A 42 -3.94 6.14 -10.11
CA GLN A 42 -4.82 5.48 -11.08
C GLN A 42 -4.87 6.20 -12.44
N ALA A 43 -4.40 7.45 -12.52
CA ALA A 43 -4.27 8.22 -13.75
C ALA A 43 -3.07 7.84 -14.63
N ALA A 44 -2.08 7.09 -14.11
CA ALA A 44 -0.86 6.70 -14.84
C ALA A 44 -1.11 5.68 -15.98
N PHE A 45 -2.31 5.10 -16.05
CA PHE A 45 -2.67 4.03 -17.00
C PHE A 45 -3.31 4.50 -18.31
N LEU A 46 -3.52 5.80 -18.50
CA LEU A 46 -4.19 6.32 -19.69
C LEU A 46 -3.20 7.06 -20.61
N PRO A 47 -3.29 6.89 -21.95
CA PRO A 47 -2.50 7.70 -22.88
C PRO A 47 -2.73 9.19 -22.61
N GLN A 48 -1.68 10.01 -22.59
CA GLN A 48 -1.79 11.46 -22.34
C GLN A 48 -2.77 12.18 -23.30
N ASN A 49 -3.02 11.59 -24.47
CA ASN A 49 -3.91 12.11 -25.50
C ASN A 49 -5.33 11.53 -25.46
N ALA A 50 -5.65 10.62 -24.52
CA ALA A 50 -7.00 10.10 -24.37
C ALA A 50 -7.90 11.17 -23.75
N GLU A 51 -9.12 11.30 -24.27
CA GLU A 51 -10.13 12.24 -23.77
C GLU A 51 -10.42 12.00 -22.27
N SER A 52 -10.35 10.74 -21.81
CA SER A 52 -10.46 10.36 -20.40
C SER A 52 -9.35 10.96 -19.52
N THR A 53 -8.12 11.07 -20.02
CA THR A 53 -6.99 11.66 -19.28
C THR A 53 -7.15 13.17 -19.15
N GLN A 54 -7.61 13.83 -20.22
CA GLN A 54 -7.88 15.27 -20.20
C GLN A 54 -9.01 15.63 -19.23
N VAL A 55 -10.03 14.79 -19.13
CA VAL A 55 -11.10 14.96 -18.13
C VAL A 55 -10.58 14.77 -16.71
N ILE A 56 -9.72 13.77 -16.46
CA ILE A 56 -9.11 13.56 -15.14
C ILE A 56 -8.21 14.74 -14.76
N ASP A 57 -7.38 15.25 -15.68
CA ASP A 57 -6.52 16.41 -15.42
C ASP A 57 -7.33 17.70 -15.23
N ALA A 58 -8.42 17.89 -15.98
CA ALA A 58 -9.35 18.99 -15.74
C ALA A 58 -10.06 18.85 -14.38
N GLN A 59 -10.36 17.61 -13.95
CA GLN A 59 -10.98 17.32 -12.66
C GLN A 59 -10.05 17.62 -11.48
N LYS A 60 -8.72 17.44 -11.63
CA LYS A 60 -7.73 17.85 -10.60
C LYS A 60 -7.82 19.33 -10.22
N ALA A 61 -8.21 20.20 -11.16
CA ALA A 61 -8.43 21.62 -10.86
C ALA A 61 -9.63 21.87 -9.93
N PHE A 62 -10.58 20.93 -9.88
CA PHE A 62 -11.77 20.96 -9.03
C PHE A 62 -11.64 20.08 -7.77
N GLN A 63 -10.81 19.03 -7.80
CA GLN A 63 -10.49 18.13 -6.68
C GLN A 63 -9.34 18.67 -5.83
N GLN A 64 -9.46 19.90 -5.32
CA GLN A 64 -8.41 20.47 -4.46
C GLN A 64 -8.32 19.81 -3.07
N ASN A 65 -9.34 19.03 -2.69
CA ASN A 65 -9.39 18.30 -1.43
C ASN A 65 -9.80 16.86 -1.72
N GLU A 66 -8.85 16.02 -2.15
CA GLU A 66 -9.08 14.57 -2.13
C GLU A 66 -9.30 14.17 -0.67
N THR A 67 -10.38 13.45 -0.42
CA THR A 67 -10.72 12.93 0.90
C THR A 67 -11.16 11.49 0.74
N LEU A 68 -10.96 10.70 1.78
CA LEU A 68 -11.37 9.31 1.81
C LEU A 68 -12.60 9.20 2.71
N PRO A 69 -13.83 9.16 2.14
CA PRO A 69 -15.02 9.14 2.97
C PRO A 69 -15.17 7.77 3.66
N VAL A 70 -15.47 7.82 4.96
CA VAL A 70 -16.01 6.70 5.73
C VAL A 70 -17.47 6.98 6.04
N ILE A 71 -18.30 5.96 5.86
CA ILE A 71 -19.74 6.00 6.09
C ILE A 71 -20.01 5.20 7.36
N LEU A 72 -20.61 5.84 8.36
CA LEU A 72 -21.06 5.18 9.57
C LEU A 72 -22.54 4.87 9.42
N VAL A 73 -22.92 3.63 9.70
CA VAL A 73 -24.31 3.18 9.71
C VAL A 73 -24.65 2.68 11.09
N TRP A 74 -25.63 3.32 11.73
CA TRP A 74 -26.18 2.84 13.00
C TRP A 74 -27.49 2.12 12.73
N THR A 75 -27.65 0.93 13.28
CA THR A 75 -28.92 0.19 13.35
C THR A 75 -29.33 -0.01 14.79
N SER A 76 -30.62 -0.15 15.06
CA SER A 76 -31.06 -0.48 16.42
C SER A 76 -30.50 -1.85 16.87
N ALA A 77 -30.11 -1.95 18.14
CA ALA A 77 -29.68 -3.22 18.73
C ALA A 77 -30.83 -4.23 18.81
N GLU A 78 -32.08 -3.74 18.84
CA GLU A 78 -33.27 -4.56 18.70
C GLU A 78 -33.62 -4.74 17.23
N LYS A 79 -33.91 -5.99 16.85
CA LYS A 79 -34.20 -6.34 15.47
C LYS A 79 -35.49 -5.64 15.00
N ASP A 80 -35.39 -4.96 13.86
CA ASP A 80 -36.48 -4.22 13.20
C ASP A 80 -37.10 -3.09 14.05
N ALA A 81 -36.39 -2.61 15.08
CA ALA A 81 -36.82 -1.44 15.86
C ALA A 81 -36.33 -0.14 15.18
N PRO A 82 -37.18 0.90 15.09
CA PRO A 82 -36.79 2.18 14.53
C PRO A 82 -35.79 2.89 15.45
N VAL A 83 -34.89 3.66 14.84
CA VAL A 83 -33.94 4.50 15.57
C VAL A 83 -34.66 5.73 16.06
N ASN A 84 -34.53 6.03 17.35
CA ASN A 84 -35.22 7.16 17.99
C ASN A 84 -34.44 8.47 17.80
N ASP A 85 -35.08 9.60 18.11
CA ASP A 85 -34.47 10.92 17.94
C ASP A 85 -33.30 11.15 18.91
N GLU A 86 -33.33 10.54 20.10
CA GLU A 86 -32.23 10.59 21.08
C GLU A 86 -30.95 9.90 20.54
N GLN A 87 -31.11 8.76 19.88
CA GLN A 87 -30.03 8.06 19.18
C GLN A 87 -29.50 8.87 17.99
N ARG A 88 -30.37 9.62 17.29
CA ARG A 88 -29.95 10.53 16.22
C ARG A 88 -29.12 11.70 16.75
N GLU A 89 -29.55 12.31 17.85
CA GLU A 89 -28.79 13.38 18.52
C GLU A 89 -27.46 12.86 19.06
N ALA A 90 -27.45 11.68 19.69
CA ALA A 90 -26.24 11.04 20.17
C ALA A 90 -25.26 10.70 19.03
N ALA A 91 -25.75 10.14 17.91
CA ALA A 91 -24.93 9.85 16.74
C ALA A 91 -24.38 11.13 16.09
N THR A 92 -25.19 12.19 16.03
CA THR A 92 -24.72 13.50 15.54
C THR A 92 -23.67 14.11 16.47
N GLY A 93 -23.84 13.97 17.79
CA GLY A 93 -22.85 14.40 18.79
C GLY A 93 -21.54 13.61 18.70
N ALA A 94 -21.61 12.29 18.49
CA ALA A 94 -20.45 11.44 18.29
C ALA A 94 -19.67 11.86 17.03
N LEU A 95 -20.37 12.08 15.91
CA LEU A 95 -19.76 12.59 14.67
C LEU A 95 -19.16 13.98 14.87
N ALA A 96 -19.82 14.87 15.60
CA ALA A 96 -19.29 16.20 15.89
C ALA A 96 -18.03 16.16 16.76
N SER A 97 -17.90 15.17 17.65
CA SER A 97 -16.72 15.01 18.51
C SER A 97 -15.45 14.62 17.73
N LEU A 98 -15.62 14.01 16.56
CA LEU A 98 -14.56 13.68 15.62
C LEU A 98 -14.08 14.89 14.80
N ALA A 99 -14.81 16.01 14.84
CA ALA A 99 -14.40 17.20 14.09
C ALA A 99 -13.10 17.78 14.65
N GLY A 100 -12.03 17.75 13.84
CA GLY A 100 -10.71 18.27 14.20
C GLY A 100 -9.82 17.27 14.95
N SER A 101 -10.19 15.99 15.02
CA SER A 101 -9.25 14.93 15.39
C SER A 101 -8.21 14.71 14.28
N ASP A 102 -7.11 14.07 14.62
CA ASP A 102 -6.03 13.81 13.67
C ASP A 102 -6.53 12.88 12.55
N GLY A 103 -6.15 13.18 11.31
CA GLY A 103 -6.59 12.41 10.14
C GLY A 103 -8.01 12.66 9.64
N ILE A 104 -8.82 13.50 10.31
CA ILE A 104 -10.18 13.85 9.86
C ILE A 104 -10.19 15.24 9.23
N VAL A 105 -10.72 15.33 8.01
CA VAL A 105 -10.74 16.56 7.22
C VAL A 105 -12.16 17.07 7.03
N GLY A 106 -12.34 18.38 7.17
CA GLY A 106 -13.64 19.03 7.02
C GLY A 106 -14.58 18.78 8.20
N THR A 107 -15.87 19.02 7.98
CA THR A 107 -16.91 18.86 9.01
C THR A 107 -17.68 17.57 8.78
N PRO A 108 -17.72 16.64 9.77
CA PRO A 108 -18.56 15.46 9.71
C PRO A 108 -20.03 15.81 9.44
N SER A 109 -20.70 14.99 8.63
CA SER A 109 -22.14 15.13 8.36
C SER A 109 -22.94 14.86 9.63
N PRO A 110 -24.09 15.52 9.84
CA PRO A 110 -25.05 15.06 10.85
C PRO A 110 -25.57 13.66 10.53
N ALA A 111 -26.07 12.95 11.54
CA ALA A 111 -26.65 11.63 11.37
C ALA A 111 -28.05 11.74 10.73
N LEU A 112 -28.19 11.24 9.50
CA LEU A 112 -29.42 11.29 8.72
C LEU A 112 -30.18 9.96 8.84
N PRO A 113 -31.49 9.98 9.14
CA PRO A 113 -32.27 8.76 9.18
C PRO A 113 -32.53 8.17 7.79
N SER A 114 -32.59 6.85 7.72
CA SER A 114 -33.04 6.12 6.55
C SER A 114 -34.53 6.35 6.29
N LYS A 115 -34.98 6.06 5.06
CA LYS A 115 -36.40 6.23 4.67
C LYS A 115 -37.36 5.35 5.46
N ASP A 116 -36.89 4.20 5.93
CA ASP A 116 -37.65 3.26 6.77
C ASP A 116 -37.49 3.54 8.27
N GLY A 117 -36.62 4.49 8.66
CA GLY A 117 -36.35 4.85 10.05
C GLY A 117 -35.58 3.79 10.85
N LEU A 118 -35.13 2.71 10.21
CA LEU A 118 -34.43 1.60 10.86
C LEU A 118 -32.92 1.83 11.00
N ALA A 119 -32.37 2.82 10.31
CA ALA A 119 -30.96 3.13 10.35
C ALA A 119 -30.69 4.64 10.36
N LEU A 120 -29.51 5.01 10.83
CA LEU A 120 -28.93 6.34 10.65
C LEU A 120 -27.65 6.22 9.84
N GLN A 121 -27.38 7.22 9.00
CA GLN A 121 -26.16 7.32 8.22
C GLN A 121 -25.42 8.62 8.55
N GLY A 122 -24.12 8.51 8.80
CA GLY A 122 -23.19 9.63 8.93
C GLY A 122 -22.03 9.48 7.96
N ILE A 123 -21.40 10.59 7.59
CA ILE A 123 -20.23 10.60 6.71
C ILE A 123 -19.14 11.41 7.39
N VAL A 124 -17.96 10.81 7.51
CA VAL A 124 -16.74 11.45 7.97
C VAL A 124 -15.74 11.40 6.82
N GLN A 125 -15.07 12.51 6.56
CA GLN A 125 -14.05 12.57 5.51
C GLN A 125 -12.68 12.43 6.18
N LEU A 126 -11.89 11.46 5.73
CA LEU A 126 -10.53 11.23 6.22
C LEU A 126 -9.50 11.81 5.25
N SER A 127 -8.32 12.11 5.76
CA SER A 127 -7.19 12.55 4.96
C SER A 127 -6.71 11.40 4.05
N PRO A 128 -6.39 11.66 2.77
CA PRO A 128 -5.99 10.61 1.83
C PRO A 128 -4.56 10.09 2.08
N ASP A 129 -3.76 10.81 2.86
CA ASP A 129 -2.34 10.55 3.15
C ASP A 129 -2.09 9.75 4.44
N LEU A 130 -3.14 9.15 5.02
CA LEU A 130 -3.05 8.38 6.27
C LEU A 130 -2.15 7.15 6.19
N GLY A 131 -2.06 6.48 5.03
CA GLY A 131 -1.23 5.28 4.85
C GLY A 131 -1.46 4.24 5.96
N ASP A 132 -0.41 3.94 6.73
CA ASP A 132 -0.42 2.98 7.85
C ASP A 132 -1.24 3.46 9.07
N GLU A 133 -1.56 4.75 9.17
CA GLU A 133 -2.36 5.30 10.27
C GLU A 133 -3.86 5.14 10.04
N LEU A 134 -4.28 4.82 8.81
CA LEU A 134 -5.69 4.67 8.43
C LEU A 134 -6.47 3.71 9.35
N PRO A 135 -5.97 2.50 9.69
CA PRO A 135 -6.69 1.60 10.60
C PRO A 135 -6.87 2.20 12.00
N THR A 136 -5.90 2.98 12.47
CA THR A 136 -5.95 3.61 13.81
C THR A 136 -7.02 4.69 13.86
N VAL A 137 -7.09 5.53 12.83
CA VAL A 137 -8.12 6.57 12.74
C VAL A 137 -9.50 5.95 12.56
N LEU A 138 -9.63 4.87 11.76
CA LEU A 138 -10.89 4.13 11.64
C LEU A 138 -11.34 3.51 12.97
N GLU A 139 -10.41 3.02 13.79
CA GLU A 139 -10.73 2.50 15.13
C GLU A 139 -11.23 3.63 16.05
N GLU A 140 -10.68 4.85 15.94
CA GLU A 140 -11.18 6.02 16.67
C GLU A 140 -12.60 6.40 16.21
N VAL A 141 -12.85 6.39 14.91
CA VAL A 141 -14.17 6.64 14.32
C VAL A 141 -15.18 5.57 14.76
N ASP A 142 -14.79 4.30 14.77
CA ASP A 142 -15.62 3.18 15.25
C ASP A 142 -15.97 3.35 16.73
N LYS A 143 -14.98 3.65 17.58
CA LYS A 143 -15.19 3.90 19.02
C LYS A 143 -16.13 5.07 19.28
N ALA A 144 -15.98 6.17 18.53
CA ALA A 144 -16.89 7.30 18.61
C ALA A 144 -18.31 6.88 18.20
N GLY A 145 -18.47 6.14 17.11
CA GLY A 145 -19.76 5.64 16.66
C GLY A 145 -20.40 4.64 17.64
N ALA A 146 -19.60 3.77 18.25
CA ALA A 146 -20.04 2.76 19.20
C ALA A 146 -20.47 3.34 20.56
N SER A 147 -20.17 4.62 20.83
CA SER A 147 -20.63 5.32 22.04
C SER A 147 -22.16 5.51 22.08
N VAL A 148 -22.84 5.37 20.94
CA VAL A 148 -24.30 5.53 20.82
C VAL A 148 -25.02 4.30 21.39
N SER A 149 -25.66 4.51 22.54
CA SER A 149 -26.32 3.45 23.30
C SER A 149 -27.51 2.83 22.55
N GLY A 150 -27.67 1.51 22.66
CA GLY A 150 -28.80 0.78 22.05
C GLY A 150 -28.73 0.71 20.52
N THR A 151 -27.57 0.98 19.92
CA THR A 151 -27.34 0.83 18.48
C THR A 151 -26.14 -0.07 18.21
N THR A 152 -26.11 -0.67 17.03
CA THR A 152 -24.93 -1.32 16.46
C THR A 152 -24.40 -0.41 15.36
N VAL A 153 -23.13 -0.04 15.44
CA VAL A 153 -22.46 0.75 14.40
C VAL A 153 -21.74 -0.19 13.42
N GLN A 154 -21.76 0.17 12.15
CA GLN A 154 -20.94 -0.46 11.11
C GLN A 154 -20.28 0.61 10.26
N LEU A 155 -19.01 0.38 9.93
CA LEU A 155 -18.25 1.23 9.03
C LEU A 155 -18.36 0.73 7.59
N ALA A 156 -18.46 1.66 6.65
CA ALA A 156 -18.54 1.41 5.22
C ALA A 156 -17.83 2.53 4.45
N GLY A 157 -17.83 2.42 3.12
CA GLY A 157 -17.23 3.41 2.22
C GLY A 157 -15.77 3.11 1.88
N PRO A 158 -15.17 3.92 0.98
CA PRO A 158 -13.82 3.72 0.46
C PRO A 158 -12.75 3.50 1.52
N ALA A 159 -12.78 4.26 2.62
CA ALA A 159 -11.81 4.14 3.71
C ALA A 159 -11.87 2.77 4.39
N ALA A 160 -13.08 2.32 4.74
CA ALA A 160 -13.29 1.02 5.38
C ALA A 160 -12.87 -0.12 4.45
N SER A 161 -13.25 -0.05 3.17
CA SER A 161 -12.84 -1.08 2.18
C SER A 161 -11.34 -1.13 1.96
N GLN A 162 -10.66 0.02 1.96
CA GLN A 162 -9.20 0.06 1.83
C GLN A 162 -8.52 -0.54 3.07
N ALA A 163 -9.01 -0.24 4.26
CA ALA A 163 -8.50 -0.83 5.50
C ALA A 163 -8.74 -2.35 5.56
N ASP A 164 -9.92 -2.83 5.17
CA ASP A 164 -10.23 -4.28 5.09
C ASP A 164 -9.29 -5.00 4.13
N LEU A 165 -9.00 -4.39 2.97
CA LEU A 165 -8.02 -4.94 2.02
C LEU A 165 -6.63 -4.97 2.65
N SER A 166 -6.21 -3.87 3.27
CA SER A 166 -4.91 -3.77 3.93
C SER A 166 -4.74 -4.82 5.03
N ASP A 167 -5.74 -4.99 5.89
CA ASP A 167 -5.72 -6.00 6.96
C ASP A 167 -5.68 -7.43 6.41
N ALA A 168 -6.48 -7.70 5.36
CA ALA A 168 -6.49 -9.00 4.70
C ALA A 168 -5.12 -9.36 4.09
N PHE A 169 -4.36 -8.39 3.58
CA PHE A 169 -3.02 -8.61 3.04
C PHE A 169 -1.91 -8.60 4.11
N ALA A 170 -2.04 -7.80 5.17
CA ALA A 170 -1.04 -7.67 6.23
C ALA A 170 -0.75 -9.01 6.92
N GLY A 171 -1.75 -9.87 7.10
CA GLY A 171 -1.58 -11.20 7.69
C GLY A 171 -0.91 -12.23 6.76
N ILE A 172 -0.87 -11.96 5.46
CA ILE A 172 -0.51 -12.93 4.43
C ILE A 172 0.90 -12.69 3.87
N ASP A 173 1.37 -11.44 3.84
CA ASP A 173 2.66 -11.10 3.20
C ASP A 173 3.85 -11.87 3.78
N GLY A 174 3.96 -11.93 5.12
CA GLY A 174 5.04 -12.68 5.77
C GLY A 174 4.96 -14.18 5.53
N LEU A 175 3.73 -14.74 5.52
CA LEU A 175 3.51 -16.17 5.30
C LEU A 175 3.78 -16.55 3.85
N LEU A 176 3.29 -15.78 2.88
CA LEU A 176 3.53 -16.01 1.45
C LEU A 176 5.00 -15.85 1.11
N LEU A 177 5.67 -14.81 1.63
CA LEU A 177 7.10 -14.62 1.45
C LEU A 177 7.88 -15.82 1.99
N GLY A 178 7.56 -16.26 3.21
CA GLY A 178 8.19 -17.41 3.85
C GLY A 178 7.98 -18.70 3.05
N VAL A 179 6.73 -19.01 2.69
CA VAL A 179 6.38 -20.21 1.92
C VAL A 179 7.01 -20.20 0.54
N ALA A 180 6.98 -19.05 -0.16
CA ALA A 180 7.60 -18.91 -1.47
C ALA A 180 9.12 -19.11 -1.40
N LEU A 181 9.79 -18.46 -0.43
CA LEU A 181 11.23 -18.57 -0.25
C LEU A 181 11.66 -20.01 0.07
N ILE A 182 10.94 -20.69 0.97
CA ILE A 182 11.20 -22.10 1.31
C ILE A 182 10.99 -22.99 0.09
N THR A 183 9.89 -22.79 -0.64
CA THR A 183 9.57 -23.59 -1.83
C THR A 183 10.64 -23.44 -2.89
N VAL A 184 11.08 -22.21 -3.18
CA VAL A 184 12.18 -21.93 -4.11
C VAL A 184 13.48 -22.56 -3.62
N LEU A 185 13.82 -22.43 -2.35
CA LEU A 185 15.03 -23.04 -1.78
C LEU A 185 15.03 -24.57 -1.95
N VAL A 186 13.89 -25.22 -1.70
CA VAL A 186 13.73 -26.67 -1.87
C VAL A 186 13.87 -27.07 -3.33
N ILE A 187 13.22 -26.35 -4.25
CA ILE A 187 13.34 -26.61 -5.70
C ILE A 187 14.80 -26.45 -6.14
N LEU A 188 15.46 -25.35 -5.75
CA LEU A 188 16.86 -25.11 -6.10
C LEU A 188 17.78 -26.18 -5.50
N LEU A 189 17.53 -26.63 -4.26
CA LEU A 189 18.29 -27.70 -3.63
C LEU A 189 18.11 -29.04 -4.37
N LEU A 190 16.89 -29.36 -4.83
CA LEU A 190 16.60 -30.57 -5.61
C LEU A 190 17.25 -30.53 -7.00
N VAL A 191 17.19 -29.38 -7.68
CA VAL A 191 17.74 -29.17 -9.03
C VAL A 191 19.27 -29.16 -9.01
N TYR A 192 19.86 -28.35 -8.12
CA TYR A 192 21.30 -28.13 -8.09
C TYR A 192 22.05 -29.14 -7.20
N ARG A 193 21.34 -29.92 -6.37
CA ARG A 193 21.92 -30.89 -5.41
C ARG A 193 23.02 -30.32 -4.51
N SER A 194 23.01 -29.00 -4.30
CA SER A 194 24.02 -28.27 -3.55
C SER A 194 23.34 -27.24 -2.67
N VAL A 195 23.77 -27.15 -1.41
CA VAL A 195 23.19 -26.22 -0.42
C VAL A 195 23.66 -24.78 -0.67
N LEU A 196 24.83 -24.59 -1.29
CA LEU A 196 25.44 -23.26 -1.45
C LEU A 196 24.90 -22.50 -2.67
N LEU A 197 24.63 -23.22 -3.77
CA LEU A 197 24.18 -22.65 -5.05
C LEU A 197 22.84 -21.87 -4.95
N PRO A 198 21.82 -22.35 -4.23
CA PRO A 198 20.56 -21.61 -4.04
C PRO A 198 20.77 -20.22 -3.44
N PHE A 199 21.61 -20.10 -2.41
CA PHE A 199 21.90 -18.81 -1.78
C PHE A 199 22.64 -17.87 -2.72
N VAL A 200 23.62 -18.37 -3.48
CA VAL A 200 24.37 -17.56 -4.45
C VAL A 200 23.44 -17.02 -5.54
N ILE A 201 22.48 -17.82 -6.02
CA ILE A 201 21.50 -17.40 -7.02
C ILE A 201 20.54 -16.34 -6.45
N ILE A 202 19.97 -16.58 -5.26
CA ILE A 202 19.05 -15.64 -4.61
C ILE A 202 19.75 -14.31 -4.30
N LEU A 203 20.96 -14.34 -3.73
CA LEU A 203 21.77 -13.13 -3.48
C LEU A 203 22.10 -12.41 -4.79
N GLY A 204 22.45 -13.14 -5.84
CA GLY A 204 22.68 -12.57 -7.17
C GLY A 204 21.45 -11.85 -7.73
N ALA A 205 20.27 -12.46 -7.63
CA ALA A 205 19.01 -11.88 -8.08
C ALA A 205 18.61 -10.64 -7.27
N VAL A 206 18.75 -10.66 -5.94
CA VAL A 206 18.48 -9.50 -5.07
C VAL A 206 19.43 -8.34 -5.39
N PHE A 207 20.72 -8.62 -5.63
CA PHE A 207 21.68 -7.59 -6.01
C PHE A 207 21.44 -7.04 -7.41
N ALA A 208 21.07 -7.89 -8.36
CA ALA A 208 20.66 -7.47 -9.70
C ALA A 208 19.40 -6.59 -9.65
N LEU A 209 18.42 -6.96 -8.83
CA LEU A 209 17.21 -6.16 -8.58
C LEU A 209 17.57 -4.81 -7.97
N GLY A 210 18.35 -4.77 -6.89
CA GLY A 210 18.79 -3.53 -6.25
C GLY A 210 19.56 -2.60 -7.19
N LEU A 211 20.40 -3.14 -8.07
CA LEU A 211 21.11 -2.36 -9.09
C LEU A 211 20.15 -1.82 -10.17
N SER A 212 19.24 -2.65 -10.67
CA SER A 212 18.23 -2.24 -11.65
C SER A 212 17.35 -1.11 -11.10
N CYS A 213 16.87 -1.31 -9.87
CA CYS A 213 16.19 -0.33 -9.04
C CYS A 213 16.94 1.01 -8.93
N ALA A 214 18.22 0.99 -8.57
CA ALA A 214 19.02 2.21 -8.43
C ALA A 214 19.21 2.95 -9.77
N ILE A 215 19.43 2.22 -10.87
CA ILE A 215 19.55 2.81 -12.21
C ILE A 215 18.23 3.47 -12.61
N VAL A 216 17.11 2.79 -12.39
CA VAL A 216 15.76 3.32 -12.68
C VAL A 216 15.44 4.53 -11.82
N TYR A 217 15.81 4.52 -10.52
CA TYR A 217 15.64 5.66 -9.63
C TYR A 217 16.37 6.91 -10.14
N VAL A 218 17.64 6.76 -10.55
CA VAL A 218 18.41 7.88 -11.13
C VAL A 218 17.79 8.39 -12.42
N LEU A 219 17.27 7.50 -13.28
CA LEU A 219 16.59 7.90 -14.52
C LEU A 219 15.26 8.63 -14.24
N ALA A 220 14.55 8.23 -13.18
CA ALA A 220 13.31 8.86 -12.75
C ALA A 220 13.55 10.23 -12.11
N ASP A 221 14.59 10.37 -11.27
CA ASP A 221 15.00 11.64 -10.66
C ASP A 221 15.36 12.71 -11.72
N HIS A 222 15.83 12.26 -12.89
CA HIS A 222 16.12 13.13 -14.04
C HIS A 222 14.92 13.35 -15.00
N ASP A 223 13.69 12.96 -14.61
CA ASP A 223 12.45 13.10 -15.41
C ASP A 223 12.49 12.37 -16.77
N ILE A 224 13.41 11.40 -16.96
CA ILE A 224 13.54 10.66 -18.22
C ILE A 224 12.51 9.53 -18.29
N VAL A 225 12.15 8.93 -17.15
CA VAL A 225 11.25 7.79 -17.05
C VAL A 225 10.30 7.96 -15.86
N ARG A 226 8.98 7.86 -16.08
CA ARG A 226 8.02 7.73 -14.97
C ARG A 226 7.98 6.29 -14.48
N VAL A 227 8.08 6.12 -13.17
CA VAL A 227 7.98 4.83 -12.48
C VAL A 227 6.67 4.80 -11.70
N ASP A 228 5.92 3.72 -11.89
CA ASP A 228 4.64 3.45 -11.23
C ASP A 228 4.69 2.03 -10.62
N GLY A 229 3.82 1.72 -9.66
CA GLY A 229 3.74 0.40 -9.02
C GLY A 229 3.63 -0.78 -10.00
N GLN A 230 2.93 -0.63 -11.14
CA GLN A 230 2.91 -1.69 -12.17
C GLN A 230 4.25 -1.85 -12.91
N VAL A 231 4.95 -0.75 -13.22
CA VAL A 231 6.28 -0.80 -13.87
C VAL A 231 7.29 -1.44 -12.94
N GLN A 232 7.24 -1.12 -11.64
CA GLN A 232 8.07 -1.75 -10.62
C GLN A 232 7.77 -3.26 -10.49
N GLY A 233 6.49 -3.64 -10.53
CA GLY A 233 6.08 -5.04 -10.54
C GLY A 233 6.66 -5.81 -11.73
N ILE A 234 6.52 -5.28 -12.95
CA ILE A 234 7.07 -5.90 -14.16
C ILE A 234 8.60 -5.95 -14.12
N LEU A 235 9.26 -4.88 -13.69
CA LEU A 235 10.71 -4.82 -13.54
C LEU A 235 11.21 -5.92 -12.60
N SER A 236 10.52 -6.12 -11.47
CA SER A 236 10.89 -7.16 -10.50
C SER A 236 10.80 -8.57 -11.09
N ILE A 237 9.75 -8.85 -11.86
CA ILE A 237 9.54 -10.14 -12.52
C ILE A 237 10.59 -10.37 -13.62
N LEU A 238 10.90 -9.34 -14.43
CA LEU A 238 11.88 -9.45 -15.51
C LEU A 238 13.32 -9.65 -15.02
N VAL A 239 13.66 -9.10 -13.85
CA VAL A 239 15.01 -9.20 -13.28
C VAL A 239 15.21 -10.51 -12.50
N ILE A 240 14.14 -10.99 -11.84
CA ILE A 240 14.19 -12.21 -11.04
C ILE A 240 13.95 -13.47 -11.91
N GLY A 241 13.05 -13.40 -12.90
CA GLY A 241 12.66 -14.51 -13.78
C GLY A 241 13.63 -14.75 -14.92
#